data_AF-A0A6A4XFD4-F1
#
_entry.id   AF-A0A6A4XFD4-F1
#
_cell.length_a   1.000
_cell.length_b   1.000
_cell.length_c   1.000
_cell.angle_alpha   90.00
_cell.angle_beta   90.00
_cell.angle_gamma   90.00
#
_symmetry.space_group_name_H-M   'P 1'
#
loop_
_entity.id
_entity.type
_entity.pdbx_description
1 polymer ?
#
loop_
_entity_poly.entity_id
_entity_poly.type
_entity_poly.pdbx_seq_one_letter_code
_entity_poly.pdbx_strand_id
1 'polypeptide(L)'
;MFTRELLENILEQSNLYATQHGRRLNMAMEELLGIIGVMMMTGYRTTHNKKHLWSAKDDVSSVWAQELMPRNRFLELLQNLHLADNSNISKDRYYKGADVVLGLLNKCAVPPGHAIFFDNLFTSLELLDVLSDMGLGGCGTVRENRLGGAPFSDKKVLEKKQRGTMEWLSDGDNLVVRWNDNRVVTVATNCEPLEPLVTASRYVKKQGGRIAVQMPRPLHAYNTHMGGVDLFDQCVALYRSTIRSKKWWWPLFQWGVDAARTNTWLLSQRHAKGPQLPFLRELTYVLIKKNTVPRPPASFSGRHQAPEDLRYDGLHHWPAELKTRFHRCKVCNSRTNMSCEKCAVPLHPKCMKVYHTP
;
A
#
# COMPACT_ATOMS: atom_id res chain seq x y z
N MET A 1 -8.17 -8.31 -7.17
CA MET A 1 -8.15 -6.84 -7.00
C MET A 1 -7.52 -6.13 -8.19
N PHE A 2 -6.32 -6.51 -8.64
CA PHE A 2 -5.78 -6.01 -9.91
C PHE A 2 -6.19 -6.94 -11.04
N THR A 3 -7.37 -6.71 -11.62
CA THR A 3 -7.85 -7.46 -12.78
C THR A 3 -7.04 -7.09 -14.02
N ARG A 4 -7.10 -7.95 -15.04
CA ARG A 4 -6.49 -7.67 -16.34
C ARG A 4 -7.00 -6.37 -16.95
N GLU A 5 -8.32 -6.17 -16.93
CA GLU A 5 -8.98 -4.95 -17.40
C GLU A 5 -8.46 -3.69 -16.71
N LEU A 6 -8.32 -3.71 -15.37
CA LEU A 6 -7.77 -2.56 -14.64
C LEU A 6 -6.32 -2.26 -15.06
N LEU A 7 -5.50 -3.29 -15.22
CA LEU A 7 -4.11 -3.15 -15.65
C LEU A 7 -4.01 -2.63 -17.09
N GLU A 8 -4.86 -3.12 -18.00
CA GLU A 8 -4.95 -2.67 -19.38
C GLU A 8 -5.40 -1.20 -19.45
N ASN A 9 -6.37 -0.79 -18.64
CA ASN A 9 -6.74 0.62 -18.54
C ASN A 9 -5.56 1.47 -18.03
N ILE A 10 -4.88 1.07 -16.96
CA ILE A 10 -3.69 1.81 -16.46
C ILE A 10 -2.61 1.92 -17.55
N LEU A 11 -2.38 0.85 -18.31
CA LEU A 11 -1.43 0.80 -19.40
C LEU A 11 -1.80 1.79 -20.52
N GLU A 12 -3.07 1.78 -20.94
CA GLU A 12 -3.62 2.68 -21.95
C GLU A 12 -3.50 4.15 -21.50
N GLN A 13 -3.99 4.47 -20.30
CA GLN A 13 -3.98 5.84 -19.77
C GLN A 13 -2.55 6.38 -19.57
N SER A 14 -1.60 5.52 -19.21
CA SER A 14 -0.19 5.91 -19.09
C SER A 14 0.44 6.25 -20.44
N ASN A 15 0.14 5.48 -21.49
CA ASN A 15 0.61 5.74 -22.85
C ASN A 15 -0.07 6.97 -23.47
N LEU A 16 -1.37 7.14 -23.23
CA LEU A 16 -2.15 8.30 -23.67
C LEU A 16 -1.58 9.58 -23.06
N TYR A 17 -1.37 9.60 -21.74
CA TYR A 17 -0.80 10.76 -21.05
C TYR A 17 0.55 11.20 -21.65
N ALA A 18 1.45 10.24 -21.93
CA ALA A 18 2.73 10.55 -22.55
C ALA A 18 2.57 11.17 -23.93
N THR A 19 1.63 10.64 -24.73
CA THR A 19 1.31 11.12 -26.08
C THR A 19 0.76 12.55 -26.04
N GLN A 20 -0.14 12.85 -25.10
CA GLN A 20 -0.66 14.20 -24.86
C GLN A 20 0.44 15.22 -24.52
N HIS A 21 1.59 14.76 -23.99
CA HIS A 21 2.75 15.59 -23.68
C HIS A 21 3.88 15.47 -24.74
N GLY A 22 3.55 15.04 -25.95
CA GLY A 22 4.48 14.98 -27.08
C GLY A 22 5.56 13.91 -26.96
N ARG A 23 5.32 12.85 -26.17
CA ARG A 23 6.26 11.74 -25.96
C ARG A 23 5.61 10.42 -26.33
N ARG A 24 6.42 9.45 -26.74
CA ARG A 24 5.97 8.08 -26.99
C ARG A 24 6.54 7.15 -25.92
N LEU A 25 5.72 6.77 -24.95
CA LEU A 25 6.16 5.95 -23.81
C LEU A 25 6.36 4.48 -24.19
N ASN A 26 5.45 3.92 -25.00
CA ASN A 26 5.39 2.50 -25.34
C ASN A 26 5.54 1.61 -24.10
N MET A 27 4.82 1.93 -23.02
CA MET A 27 4.79 1.06 -21.84
C MET A 27 4.15 -0.27 -22.22
N ALA A 28 4.79 -1.37 -21.81
CA ALA A 28 4.25 -2.72 -21.95
C ALA A 28 3.67 -3.23 -20.61
N MET A 29 2.85 -4.29 -20.68
CA MET A 29 2.22 -4.89 -19.48
C MET A 29 3.26 -5.39 -18.48
N GLU A 30 4.34 -5.99 -18.98
CA GLU A 30 5.46 -6.50 -18.20
C GLU A 30 6.16 -5.37 -17.45
N GLU A 31 6.26 -4.19 -18.05
CA GLU A 31 6.85 -3.02 -17.41
C GLU A 31 5.95 -2.48 -16.29
N LEU A 32 4.63 -2.44 -16.51
CA LEU A 32 3.66 -2.05 -15.47
C LEU A 32 3.71 -3.01 -14.28
N LEU A 33 3.67 -4.32 -14.54
CA LEU A 33 3.77 -5.35 -13.50
C LEU A 33 5.14 -5.32 -12.80
N GLY A 34 6.20 -5.03 -13.54
CA GLY A 34 7.54 -4.80 -13.01
C GLY A 34 7.59 -3.61 -12.03
N ILE A 35 6.94 -2.49 -12.37
CA ILE A 35 6.83 -1.33 -11.47
C ILE A 35 6.11 -1.71 -10.18
N ILE A 36 4.99 -2.42 -10.29
CA ILE A 36 4.23 -2.91 -9.13
C ILE A 36 5.11 -3.85 -8.27
N GLY A 37 5.88 -4.74 -8.89
CA GLY A 37 6.82 -5.61 -8.19
C GLY A 37 7.90 -4.84 -7.43
N VAL A 38 8.51 -3.83 -8.06
CA VAL A 38 9.50 -2.97 -7.39
C VAL A 38 8.85 -2.18 -6.25
N MET A 39 7.62 -1.67 -6.42
CA MET A 39 6.87 -1.03 -5.34
C MET A 39 6.70 -1.99 -4.16
N MET A 40 6.18 -3.19 -4.38
CA MET A 40 5.97 -4.20 -3.35
C MET A 40 7.26 -4.54 -2.60
N MET A 41 8.39 -4.66 -3.32
CA MET A 41 9.70 -4.93 -2.73
C MET A 41 10.11 -3.84 -1.72
N THR A 42 9.81 -2.57 -2.02
CA THR A 42 10.16 -1.47 -1.10
C THR A 42 9.38 -1.48 0.22
N GLY A 43 8.36 -2.32 0.32
CA GLY A 43 7.55 -2.51 1.51
C GLY A 43 8.25 -3.28 2.63
N TYR A 44 9.16 -4.18 2.29
CA TYR A 44 9.99 -4.92 3.25
C TYR A 44 11.48 -4.63 3.09
N ARG A 45 11.87 -3.86 2.05
CA ARG A 45 13.22 -3.34 1.86
C ARG A 45 13.16 -1.83 1.65
N THR A 46 13.13 -1.09 2.73
CA THR A 46 13.04 0.37 2.69
C THR A 46 14.30 0.99 2.10
N THR A 47 14.14 2.02 1.28
CA THR A 47 15.25 2.82 0.76
C THR A 47 14.95 4.30 0.89
N HIS A 48 15.93 5.09 1.34
CA HIS A 48 15.76 6.55 1.45
C HIS A 48 15.52 7.20 0.09
N ASN A 49 16.10 6.63 -0.97
CA ASN A 49 15.96 7.13 -2.32
C ASN A 49 15.76 5.95 -3.27
N LYS A 50 14.61 5.91 -3.96
CA LYS A 50 14.28 4.87 -4.95
C LYS A 50 15.37 4.63 -5.99
N LYS A 51 16.20 5.64 -6.32
CA LYS A 51 17.34 5.49 -7.24
C LYS A 51 18.42 4.54 -6.73
N HIS A 52 18.55 4.37 -5.41
CA HIS A 52 19.54 3.49 -4.80
C HIS A 52 19.31 2.01 -5.10
N LEU A 53 18.08 1.61 -5.47
CA LEU A 53 17.82 0.25 -5.94
C LEU A 53 18.69 -0.12 -7.16
N TRP A 54 19.13 0.87 -7.94
CA TRP A 54 20.06 0.72 -9.07
C TRP A 54 21.48 1.19 -8.77
N SER A 55 21.85 1.33 -7.50
CA SER A 55 23.23 1.62 -7.09
C SER A 55 24.14 0.42 -7.37
N ALA A 56 25.43 0.68 -7.59
CA ALA A 56 26.45 -0.37 -7.61
C ALA A 56 26.94 -0.77 -6.20
N LYS A 57 26.50 -0.06 -5.15
CA LYS A 57 26.87 -0.37 -3.76
C LYS A 57 25.96 -1.45 -3.18
N ASP A 58 26.56 -2.50 -2.63
CA ASP A 58 25.86 -3.71 -2.16
C ASP A 58 24.89 -3.49 -1.00
N ASP A 59 25.13 -2.47 -0.18
CA ASP A 59 24.32 -2.10 0.97
C ASP A 59 22.93 -1.56 0.58
N VAL A 60 22.82 -0.93 -0.60
CA VAL A 60 21.57 -0.28 -1.04
C VAL A 60 21.03 -0.80 -2.38
N SER A 61 21.83 -1.52 -3.17
CA SER A 61 21.47 -2.07 -4.47
C SER A 61 20.39 -3.15 -4.40
N SER A 62 19.58 -3.31 -5.45
CA SER A 62 18.68 -4.45 -5.60
C SER A 62 18.91 -5.10 -6.95
N VAL A 63 19.44 -6.33 -6.92
CA VAL A 63 19.64 -7.16 -8.12
C VAL A 63 18.32 -7.33 -8.87
N TRP A 64 17.21 -7.55 -8.15
CA TRP A 64 15.89 -7.72 -8.75
C TRP A 64 15.45 -6.50 -9.56
N ALA A 65 15.67 -5.28 -9.04
CA ALA A 65 15.33 -4.05 -9.76
C ALA A 65 16.25 -3.81 -10.98
N GLN A 66 17.54 -4.14 -10.85
CA GLN A 66 18.54 -3.93 -11.89
C GLN A 66 18.35 -4.87 -13.08
N GLU A 67 18.07 -6.14 -12.80
CA GLU A 67 17.73 -7.15 -13.79
C GLU A 67 16.43 -6.78 -14.51
N LEU A 68 15.39 -6.40 -13.76
CA LEU A 68 14.07 -6.07 -14.31
C LEU A 68 14.11 -4.98 -15.38
N MET A 69 14.59 -3.77 -15.06
CA MET A 69 14.62 -2.64 -16.01
C MET A 69 15.69 -1.60 -15.68
N PRO A 70 16.18 -0.80 -16.66
CA PRO A 70 17.14 0.26 -16.38
C PRO A 70 16.54 1.34 -15.47
N ARG A 71 17.36 1.93 -14.58
CA ARG A 71 16.93 3.00 -13.67
C ARG A 71 16.15 4.12 -14.36
N ASN A 72 16.67 4.61 -15.48
CA ASN A 72 16.06 5.73 -16.19
C ASN A 72 14.72 5.34 -16.82
N ARG A 73 14.59 4.10 -17.31
CA ARG A 73 13.32 3.57 -17.82
C ARG A 73 12.29 3.45 -16.71
N PHE A 74 12.67 2.91 -15.55
CA PHE A 74 11.79 2.86 -14.38
C PHE A 74 11.28 4.26 -13.98
N LEU A 75 12.18 5.25 -13.94
CA LEU A 75 11.81 6.62 -13.57
C LEU A 75 10.90 7.29 -14.61
N GLU A 76 11.15 7.06 -15.89
CA GLU A 76 10.30 7.53 -16.99
C GLU A 76 8.89 6.94 -16.89
N LEU A 77 8.79 5.62 -16.73
CA LEU A 77 7.52 4.92 -16.62
C LEU A 77 6.73 5.39 -15.39
N LEU A 78 7.39 5.49 -14.23
CA LEU A 78 6.78 5.98 -12.99
C LEU A 78 6.28 7.43 -13.14
N GLN A 79 7.03 8.27 -13.84
CA GLN A 79 6.65 9.66 -14.13
C GLN A 79 5.43 9.73 -15.04
N ASN A 80 5.28 8.82 -16.00
CA ASN A 80 4.16 8.82 -16.95
C ASN A 80 3.00 7.89 -16.56
N LEU A 81 3.10 7.13 -15.46
CA LEU A 81 2.01 6.28 -14.97
C LEU A 81 0.74 7.11 -14.69
N HIS A 82 -0.37 6.81 -15.33
CA HIS A 82 -1.66 7.48 -15.13
C HIS A 82 -2.80 6.47 -15.05
N LEU A 83 -3.85 6.81 -14.30
CA LEU A 83 -4.97 5.92 -14.02
C LEU A 83 -6.24 6.31 -14.78
N ALA A 84 -6.28 7.51 -15.35
CA ALA A 84 -7.42 8.09 -16.04
C ALA A 84 -6.94 9.18 -17.01
N ASP A 85 -7.76 9.47 -18.01
CA ASP A 85 -7.57 10.60 -18.91
C ASP A 85 -7.97 11.90 -18.22
N ASN A 86 -7.02 12.82 -18.06
CA ASN A 86 -7.27 14.12 -17.44
C ASN A 86 -8.15 15.02 -18.32
N SER A 87 -8.33 14.70 -19.60
CA SER A 87 -9.20 15.44 -20.52
C SER A 87 -10.68 15.05 -20.41
N ASN A 88 -10.97 13.90 -19.80
CA ASN A 88 -12.30 13.32 -19.72
C ASN A 88 -12.64 12.87 -18.28
N ILE A 89 -12.64 13.84 -17.36
CA ILE A 89 -12.91 13.58 -15.93
C ILE A 89 -14.43 13.59 -15.70
N SER A 90 -14.98 12.48 -15.18
CA SER A 90 -16.37 12.43 -14.71
C SER A 90 -16.60 13.48 -13.64
N LYS A 91 -17.75 14.18 -13.73
CA LYS A 91 -18.20 15.15 -12.71
C LYS A 91 -18.85 14.47 -11.50
N ASP A 92 -18.88 13.14 -11.44
CA ASP A 92 -19.49 12.43 -10.33
C ASP A 92 -18.84 12.83 -9.00
N ARG A 93 -19.70 13.31 -8.10
CA ARG A 93 -19.29 13.64 -6.75
C ARG A 93 -19.08 12.36 -5.97
N TYR A 94 -17.97 12.28 -5.25
CA TYR A 94 -17.75 11.23 -4.26
C TYR A 94 -18.90 11.25 -3.24
N TYR A 95 -19.58 10.12 -3.13
CA TYR A 95 -20.62 9.83 -2.14
C TYR A 95 -20.10 10.02 -0.71
N LYS A 96 -20.95 10.47 0.22
CA LYS A 96 -20.60 10.65 1.65
C LYS A 96 -21.65 9.96 2.54
N GLY A 97 -21.23 9.50 3.72
CA GLY A 97 -22.16 8.93 4.70
C GLY A 97 -22.84 7.66 4.20
N ALA A 98 -24.17 7.61 4.27
CA ALA A 98 -24.99 6.44 3.92
C ALA A 98 -24.72 5.94 2.49
N ASP A 99 -24.60 6.83 1.51
CA ASP A 99 -24.36 6.48 0.11
C ASP A 99 -23.09 5.63 -0.10
N VAL A 100 -22.05 5.87 0.73
CA VAL A 100 -20.82 5.07 0.69
C VAL A 100 -21.09 3.65 1.14
N VAL A 101 -21.85 3.49 2.22
CA VAL A 101 -22.22 2.18 2.77
C VAL A 101 -23.06 1.42 1.76
N LEU A 102 -24.15 2.02 1.27
CA LEU A 102 -25.05 1.39 0.30
C LEU A 102 -24.32 1.04 -1.00
N GLY A 103 -23.46 1.93 -1.50
CA GLY A 103 -22.64 1.68 -2.68
C GLY A 103 -21.67 0.51 -2.50
N LEU A 104 -21.06 0.37 -1.31
CA LEU A 104 -20.19 -0.77 -0.99
C LEU A 104 -20.98 -2.07 -0.85
N LEU A 105 -22.13 -2.04 -0.18
CA LEU A 105 -22.99 -3.22 -0.02
C LEU A 105 -23.48 -3.76 -1.37
N ASN A 106 -23.92 -2.86 -2.25
CA ASN A 106 -24.32 -3.22 -3.61
C ASN A 106 -23.16 -3.84 -4.41
N LYS A 107 -21.98 -3.22 -4.38
CA LYS A 107 -20.78 -3.76 -5.07
C LYS A 107 -20.33 -5.11 -4.53
N CYS A 108 -20.49 -5.35 -3.24
CA CYS A 108 -20.17 -6.62 -2.60
C CYS A 108 -21.27 -7.67 -2.72
N ALA A 109 -22.45 -7.30 -3.25
CA ALA A 109 -23.64 -8.15 -3.32
C ALA A 109 -23.92 -8.85 -1.98
N VAL A 110 -23.88 -8.08 -0.88
CA VAL A 110 -24.05 -8.64 0.47
C VAL A 110 -25.47 -9.22 0.60
N PRO A 111 -25.63 -10.51 0.90
CA PRO A 111 -26.94 -11.12 0.95
C PRO A 111 -27.67 -10.76 2.27
N PRO A 112 -29.02 -10.80 2.27
CA PRO A 112 -29.82 -10.61 3.48
C PRO A 112 -29.38 -11.54 4.63
N GLY A 113 -29.62 -11.09 5.86
CA GLY A 113 -29.22 -11.78 7.09
C GLY A 113 -27.81 -11.45 7.59
N HIS A 114 -27.09 -10.54 6.94
CA HIS A 114 -25.79 -10.04 7.41
C HIS A 114 -25.94 -8.77 8.24
N ALA A 115 -25.09 -8.62 9.27
CA ALA A 115 -24.99 -7.40 10.06
C ALA A 115 -23.73 -6.61 9.70
N ILE A 116 -23.89 -5.29 9.53
CA ILE A 116 -22.84 -4.37 9.11
C ILE A 116 -22.51 -3.45 10.28
N PHE A 117 -21.21 -3.36 10.61
CA PHE A 117 -20.72 -2.50 11.67
C PHE A 117 -19.96 -1.31 11.07
N PHE A 118 -20.39 -0.10 11.43
CA PHE A 118 -19.82 1.12 10.85
C PHE A 118 -19.48 2.17 11.92
N ASP A 119 -18.46 2.98 11.61
CA ASP A 119 -18.09 4.12 12.44
C ASP A 119 -19.15 5.24 12.37
N ASN A 120 -19.12 6.14 13.35
CA ASN A 120 -20.02 7.28 13.50
C ASN A 120 -20.05 8.24 12.31
N LEU A 121 -19.07 8.18 11.41
CA LEU A 121 -19.08 8.93 10.17
C LEU A 121 -20.24 8.50 9.26
N PHE A 122 -20.64 7.23 9.32
CA PHE A 122 -21.63 6.62 8.43
C PHE A 122 -22.98 6.39 9.10
N THR A 123 -23.01 6.14 10.41
CA THR A 123 -24.24 5.84 11.16
C THR A 123 -25.26 6.98 11.09
N SER A 124 -26.50 6.64 10.75
CA SER A 124 -27.71 7.48 10.88
C SER A 124 -28.92 6.56 11.06
N LEU A 125 -30.02 7.07 11.63
CA LEU A 125 -31.25 6.27 11.81
C LEU A 125 -31.87 5.91 10.45
N GLU A 126 -31.93 6.88 9.52
CA GLU A 126 -32.39 6.67 8.14
C GLU A 126 -31.63 5.53 7.43
N LEU A 127 -30.31 5.43 7.62
CA LEU A 127 -29.53 4.32 7.07
C LEU A 127 -29.95 2.97 7.67
N LEU A 128 -30.28 2.91 8.96
CA LEU A 128 -30.72 1.66 9.59
C LEU A 128 -32.07 1.20 9.03
N ASP A 129 -33.00 2.14 8.77
CA ASP A 129 -34.29 1.83 8.13
C ASP A 129 -34.08 1.22 6.73
N VAL A 130 -33.22 1.84 5.91
CA VAL A 130 -32.88 1.33 4.58
C VAL A 130 -32.22 -0.06 4.66
N LEU A 131 -31.38 -0.31 5.67
CA LEU A 131 -30.78 -1.63 5.87
C LEU A 131 -31.83 -2.67 6.27
N SER A 132 -32.79 -2.31 7.13
CA SER A 132 -33.92 -3.19 7.47
C SER A 132 -34.71 -3.59 6.23
N ASP A 133 -35.04 -2.64 5.35
CA ASP A 133 -35.74 -2.91 4.08
C ASP A 133 -34.96 -3.84 3.15
N MET A 134 -33.62 -3.79 3.21
CA MET A 134 -32.71 -4.69 2.48
C MET A 134 -32.54 -6.06 3.17
N GLY A 135 -33.16 -6.30 4.33
CA GLY A 135 -32.98 -7.50 5.14
C GLY A 135 -31.60 -7.59 5.78
N LEU A 136 -30.96 -6.44 6.06
CA LEU A 136 -29.63 -6.33 6.62
C LEU A 136 -29.66 -5.72 8.03
N GLY A 137 -28.77 -6.19 8.88
CA GLY A 137 -28.47 -5.57 10.17
C GLY A 137 -27.45 -4.45 10.05
N GLY A 138 -27.56 -3.46 10.90
CA GLY A 138 -26.69 -2.31 11.03
C GLY A 138 -26.43 -2.01 12.51
N CYS A 139 -25.19 -1.70 12.85
CA CYS A 139 -24.81 -1.28 14.20
C CYS A 139 -23.65 -0.29 14.15
N GLY A 140 -23.80 0.85 14.80
CA GLY A 140 -22.76 1.88 14.79
C GLY A 140 -22.88 2.86 15.93
N THR A 141 -21.75 3.47 16.28
CA THR A 141 -21.77 4.64 17.16
C THR A 141 -22.45 5.80 16.42
N VAL A 142 -23.24 6.62 17.11
CA VAL A 142 -23.99 7.73 16.47
C VAL A 142 -23.67 9.06 17.13
N ARG A 143 -23.55 10.10 16.31
CA ARG A 143 -23.30 11.48 16.78
C ARG A 143 -24.61 12.13 17.24
N GLU A 144 -24.52 13.03 18.21
CA GLU A 144 -25.69 13.70 18.80
C GLU A 144 -26.55 14.40 17.73
N ASN A 145 -25.90 15.08 16.79
CA ASN A 145 -26.55 15.83 15.72
C ASN A 145 -27.22 14.93 14.66
N ARG A 146 -27.13 13.60 14.79
CA ARG A 146 -27.76 12.62 13.89
C ARG A 146 -28.90 11.85 14.56
N LEU A 147 -29.27 12.22 15.78
CA LEU A 147 -30.38 11.61 16.53
C LEU A 147 -31.74 12.25 16.23
N GLY A 148 -31.82 13.24 15.34
CA GLY A 148 -33.11 13.83 14.93
C GLY A 148 -33.94 14.46 16.06
N GLY A 149 -33.31 14.82 17.19
CA GLY A 149 -34.02 15.35 18.36
C GLY A 149 -34.59 14.28 19.30
N ALA A 150 -34.15 13.02 19.20
CA ALA A 150 -34.57 11.95 20.11
C ALA A 150 -34.48 12.36 21.60
N PRO A 151 -35.49 12.03 22.43
CA PRO A 151 -35.65 12.54 23.80
C PRO A 151 -34.70 11.90 24.82
N PHE A 152 -33.39 12.00 24.60
CA PHE A 152 -32.38 11.60 25.58
C PHE A 152 -32.09 12.72 26.58
N SER A 153 -31.62 12.34 27.77
CA SER A 153 -31.05 13.32 28.70
C SER A 153 -29.76 13.93 28.15
N ASP A 154 -29.42 15.14 28.58
CA ASP A 154 -28.15 15.78 28.22
C ASP A 154 -26.96 14.89 28.62
N LYS A 155 -26.00 14.71 27.70
CA LYS A 155 -24.81 13.88 27.94
C LYS A 155 -24.06 14.27 29.21
N LYS A 156 -23.98 15.56 29.55
CA LYS A 156 -23.32 16.06 30.77
C LYS A 156 -24.03 15.63 32.05
N VAL A 157 -25.35 15.43 31.99
CA VAL A 157 -26.12 14.90 33.12
C VAL A 157 -25.80 13.43 33.30
N LEU A 158 -25.81 12.66 32.20
CA LEU A 158 -25.51 11.23 32.24
C LEU A 158 -24.03 10.95 32.63
N GLU A 159 -23.07 11.77 32.18
CA GLU A 159 -21.65 11.68 32.55
C GLU A 159 -21.40 11.81 34.06
N LYS A 160 -22.26 12.54 34.78
CA LYS A 160 -22.17 12.68 36.24
C LYS A 160 -22.77 11.49 37.00
N LYS A 161 -23.60 10.67 36.34
CA LYS A 161 -24.16 9.45 36.95
C LYS A 161 -23.08 8.37 37.10
N GLN A 162 -23.42 7.29 37.77
CA GLN A 162 -22.51 6.16 37.94
C GLN A 162 -22.10 5.57 36.58
N ARG A 163 -20.84 5.15 36.46
CA ARG A 163 -20.38 4.40 35.29
C ARG A 163 -21.21 3.12 35.14
N GLY A 164 -21.69 2.85 33.93
CA GLY A 164 -22.61 1.76 33.65
C GLY A 164 -24.08 2.21 33.54
N THR A 165 -24.43 3.42 33.97
CA THR A 165 -25.79 3.94 33.75
C THR A 165 -26.08 4.03 32.26
N MET A 166 -27.29 3.61 31.87
CA MET A 166 -27.75 3.61 30.48
C MET A 166 -29.13 4.24 30.35
N GLU A 167 -29.40 4.80 29.18
CA GLU A 167 -30.70 5.25 28.71
C GLU A 167 -30.89 4.69 27.31
N TRP A 168 -32.10 4.28 26.95
CA TRP A 168 -32.35 3.71 25.64
C TRP A 168 -33.73 4.12 25.13
N LEU A 169 -33.85 4.15 23.81
CA LEU A 169 -35.08 4.42 23.09
C LEU A 169 -35.20 3.39 21.96
N SER A 170 -36.42 2.95 21.68
CA SER A 170 -36.72 2.05 20.57
C SER A 170 -37.82 2.66 19.70
N ASP A 171 -37.67 2.53 18.39
CA ASP A 171 -38.67 2.89 17.40
C ASP A 171 -38.66 1.85 16.28
N GLY A 172 -39.75 1.09 16.15
CA GLY A 172 -39.79 -0.12 15.31
C GLY A 172 -38.65 -1.10 15.68
N ASP A 173 -37.87 -1.48 14.67
CA ASP A 173 -36.71 -2.38 14.82
C ASP A 173 -35.46 -1.64 15.32
N ASN A 174 -35.44 -0.31 15.28
CA ASN A 174 -34.29 0.48 15.69
C ASN A 174 -34.23 0.62 17.21
N LEU A 175 -33.06 0.33 17.77
CA LEU A 175 -32.69 0.56 19.16
C LEU A 175 -31.53 1.55 19.22
N VAL A 176 -31.70 2.61 20.02
CA VAL A 176 -30.65 3.56 20.34
C VAL A 176 -30.33 3.47 21.83
N VAL A 177 -29.08 3.14 22.14
CA VAL A 177 -28.60 3.00 23.53
C VAL A 177 -27.52 4.01 23.82
N ARG A 178 -27.72 4.77 24.90
CA ARG A 178 -26.76 5.71 25.46
C ARG A 178 -26.20 5.11 26.76
N TRP A 179 -24.88 4.96 26.84
CA TRP A 179 -24.21 4.29 27.96
C TRP A 179 -23.07 5.15 28.50
N ASN A 180 -23.01 5.27 29.83
CA ASN A 180 -21.98 6.03 30.52
C ASN A 180 -20.76 5.15 30.83
N ASP A 181 -19.66 5.34 30.09
CA ASP A 181 -18.39 4.67 30.36
C ASP A 181 -17.34 5.65 30.95
N ASN A 182 -16.13 5.72 30.39
CA ASN A 182 -15.21 6.84 30.64
C ASN A 182 -15.73 8.15 30.01
N ARG A 183 -16.58 8.03 28.99
CA ARG A 183 -17.36 9.09 28.34
C ARG A 183 -18.70 8.49 27.94
N VAL A 184 -19.72 9.32 27.78
CA VAL A 184 -21.02 8.85 27.28
C VAL A 184 -20.91 8.51 25.80
N VAL A 185 -21.27 7.28 25.46
CA VAL A 185 -21.32 6.75 24.09
C VAL A 185 -22.76 6.47 23.71
N THR A 186 -23.12 6.70 22.45
CA THR A 186 -24.43 6.36 21.90
C THR A 186 -24.23 5.41 20.73
N VAL A 187 -24.92 4.27 20.75
CA VAL A 187 -24.96 3.27 19.68
C VAL A 187 -26.38 3.18 19.16
N ALA A 188 -26.53 3.10 17.84
CA ALA A 188 -27.80 2.81 17.18
C ALA A 188 -27.68 1.51 16.39
N THR A 189 -28.72 0.70 16.41
CA THR A 189 -28.76 -0.60 15.73
C THR A 189 -30.18 -1.02 15.38
N ASN A 190 -30.36 -1.82 14.34
CA ASN A 190 -31.62 -2.51 14.01
C ASN A 190 -31.53 -4.04 14.21
N CYS A 191 -30.42 -4.55 14.74
CA CYS A 191 -30.13 -5.99 14.73
C CYS A 191 -29.62 -6.56 16.06
N GLU A 192 -29.46 -5.73 17.09
CA GLU A 192 -29.05 -6.18 18.42
C GLU A 192 -30.06 -5.74 19.49
N PRO A 193 -30.54 -6.67 20.34
CA PRO A 193 -31.42 -6.33 21.45
C PRO A 193 -30.63 -5.64 22.58
N LEU A 194 -31.32 -5.02 23.55
CA LEU A 194 -30.68 -4.43 24.72
C LEU A 194 -30.03 -5.49 25.64
N GLU A 195 -30.76 -6.59 25.87
CA GLU A 195 -30.44 -7.69 26.78
C GLU A 195 -29.94 -8.94 26.02
N PRO A 196 -29.14 -9.83 26.65
CA PRO A 196 -28.64 -9.74 28.01
C PRO A 196 -27.51 -8.71 28.16
N LEU A 197 -27.46 -8.03 29.31
CA LEU A 197 -26.30 -7.24 29.70
C LEU A 197 -25.04 -8.12 29.82
N VAL A 198 -23.92 -7.57 29.38
CA VAL A 198 -22.60 -8.21 29.41
C VAL A 198 -21.73 -7.55 30.47
N THR A 199 -21.12 -8.35 31.33
CA THR A 199 -20.17 -7.83 32.31
C THR A 199 -18.86 -7.43 31.62
N ALA A 200 -18.58 -6.14 31.56
CA ALA A 200 -17.36 -5.57 31.01
C ALA A 200 -16.35 -5.22 32.10
N SER A 201 -15.13 -5.75 31.99
CA SER A 201 -14.02 -5.36 32.87
C SER A 201 -13.43 -4.02 32.41
N ARG A 202 -13.43 -3.02 33.27
CA ARG A 202 -13.02 -1.64 32.95
C ARG A 202 -12.04 -1.07 33.98
N TYR A 203 -10.94 -0.50 33.49
CA TYR A 203 -9.96 0.16 34.35
C TYR A 203 -10.47 1.54 34.79
N VAL A 204 -10.28 1.87 36.07
CA VAL A 204 -10.63 3.17 36.68
C VAL A 204 -9.38 3.76 37.30
N LYS A 205 -8.84 4.81 36.66
CA LYS A 205 -7.61 5.49 37.12
C LYS A 205 -7.68 5.92 38.58
N LYS A 206 -8.81 6.48 39.03
CA LYS A 206 -9.01 6.97 40.40
C LYS A 206 -8.90 5.87 41.46
N GLN A 207 -9.24 4.63 41.11
CA GLN A 207 -9.22 3.48 42.02
C GLN A 207 -7.97 2.61 41.83
N GLY A 208 -7.12 2.91 40.84
CA GLY A 208 -5.94 2.09 40.51
C GLY A 208 -6.25 0.66 40.06
N GLY A 209 -7.52 0.33 39.77
CA GLY A 209 -7.98 -1.04 39.59
C GLY A 209 -9.03 -1.20 38.48
N ARG A 210 -9.45 -2.46 38.26
CA ARG A 210 -10.51 -2.81 37.31
C ARG A 210 -11.82 -3.08 38.04
N ILE A 211 -12.92 -2.55 37.52
CA ILE A 211 -14.28 -2.80 37.99
C ILE A 211 -15.08 -3.57 36.96
N ALA A 212 -16.08 -4.31 37.41
CA ALA A 212 -17.10 -4.92 36.58
C ALA A 212 -18.22 -3.90 36.32
N VAL A 213 -18.54 -3.65 35.05
CA VAL A 213 -19.60 -2.73 34.64
C VAL A 213 -20.57 -3.47 33.73
N GLN A 214 -21.86 -3.36 33.99
CA GLN A 214 -22.88 -3.91 33.09
C GLN A 214 -22.93 -3.09 31.79
N MET A 215 -22.73 -3.77 30.66
CA MET A 215 -22.67 -3.18 29.32
C MET A 215 -23.82 -3.72 28.48
N PRO A 216 -24.60 -2.86 27.80
CA PRO A 216 -25.65 -3.29 26.89
C PRO A 216 -25.11 -4.11 25.73
N ARG A 217 -25.92 -5.07 25.26
CA ARG A 217 -25.51 -5.96 24.17
C ARG A 217 -25.14 -5.24 22.86
N PRO A 218 -25.81 -4.15 22.41
CA PRO A 218 -25.40 -3.45 21.19
C PRO A 218 -23.99 -2.87 21.28
N LEU A 219 -23.59 -2.39 22.47
CA LEU A 219 -22.24 -1.90 22.71
C LEU A 219 -21.21 -3.03 22.75
N HIS A 220 -21.60 -4.20 23.26
CA HIS A 220 -20.76 -5.39 23.20
C HIS A 220 -20.49 -5.79 21.75
N ALA A 221 -21.56 -5.96 20.97
CA ALA A 221 -21.49 -6.35 19.56
C ALA A 221 -20.65 -5.35 18.76
N TYR A 222 -20.88 -4.05 18.93
CA TYR A 222 -20.08 -3.02 18.28
C TYR A 222 -18.59 -3.17 18.58
N ASN A 223 -18.20 -3.27 19.86
CA ASN A 223 -16.79 -3.41 20.24
C ASN A 223 -16.15 -4.70 19.70
N THR A 224 -16.93 -5.78 19.58
CA THR A 224 -16.45 -7.06 19.05
C THR A 224 -16.17 -6.98 17.55
N HIS A 225 -17.00 -6.26 16.79
CA HIS A 225 -16.97 -6.31 15.32
C HIS A 225 -16.39 -5.07 14.64
N MET A 226 -16.23 -3.94 15.34
CA MET A 226 -15.70 -2.69 14.75
C MET A 226 -14.24 -2.77 14.27
N GLY A 227 -13.44 -3.70 14.80
CA GLY A 227 -11.99 -3.72 14.60
C GLY A 227 -11.49 -4.29 13.27
N GLY A 228 -12.39 -4.81 12.42
CA GLY A 228 -11.99 -5.50 11.18
C GLY A 228 -11.20 -4.62 10.20
N VAL A 229 -11.64 -3.37 10.01
CA VAL A 229 -10.96 -2.39 9.14
C VAL A 229 -9.61 -2.00 9.71
N ASP A 230 -9.55 -1.69 11.02
CA ASP A 230 -8.31 -1.31 11.70
C ASP A 230 -7.27 -2.43 11.66
N LEU A 231 -7.69 -3.69 11.81
CA LEU A 231 -6.80 -4.85 11.72
C LEU A 231 -6.24 -5.00 10.29
N PHE A 232 -7.08 -4.82 9.27
CA PHE A 232 -6.63 -4.85 7.89
C PHE A 232 -5.61 -3.73 7.60
N ASP A 233 -5.89 -2.51 8.07
CA ASP A 233 -5.00 -1.37 7.92
C ASP A 233 -3.66 -1.58 8.64
N GLN A 234 -3.66 -2.24 9.80
CA GLN A 234 -2.42 -2.67 10.47
C GLN A 234 -1.62 -3.65 9.62
N CYS A 235 -2.26 -4.67 9.04
CA CYS A 235 -1.60 -5.62 8.13
C CYS A 235 -1.03 -4.94 6.87
N VAL A 236 -1.72 -3.94 6.33
CA VAL A 236 -1.24 -3.13 5.20
C VAL A 236 -0.05 -2.25 5.62
N ALA A 237 -0.14 -1.61 6.79
CA ALA A 237 0.87 -0.69 7.29
C ALA A 237 2.22 -1.38 7.58
N LEU A 238 2.20 -2.63 8.06
CA LEU A 238 3.39 -3.38 8.46
C LEU A 238 4.46 -3.48 7.36
N TYR A 239 4.04 -3.59 6.10
CA TYR A 239 4.95 -3.68 4.95
C TYR A 239 4.68 -2.61 3.90
N ARG A 240 4.06 -1.48 4.25
CA ARG A 240 3.61 -0.44 3.29
C ARG A 240 4.73 -0.06 2.31
N SER A 241 4.43 -0.05 1.01
CA SER A 241 5.39 0.35 -0.02
C SER A 241 5.93 1.76 0.23
N THR A 242 7.19 2.02 -0.10
CA THR A 242 7.86 3.31 0.26
C THR A 242 8.21 4.19 -0.93
N ILE A 243 7.88 3.77 -2.16
CA ILE A 243 8.07 4.59 -3.36
C ILE A 243 7.16 5.81 -3.31
N ARG A 244 7.75 7.01 -3.35
CA ARG A 244 7.03 8.29 -3.36
C ARG A 244 6.91 8.90 -4.76
N SER A 245 5.76 9.53 -5.01
CA SER A 245 5.45 10.36 -6.18
C SER A 245 4.79 11.68 -5.74
N LYS A 246 4.82 12.71 -6.60
CA LYS A 246 4.19 14.01 -6.36
C LYS A 246 2.70 14.05 -6.80
N LYS A 247 2.21 12.98 -7.42
CA LYS A 247 0.83 12.91 -7.93
C LYS A 247 -0.14 12.68 -6.77
N TRP A 248 -1.20 13.49 -6.68
CA TRP A 248 -2.15 13.47 -5.55
C TRP A 248 -2.82 12.10 -5.34
N TRP A 249 -3.08 11.36 -6.42
CA TRP A 249 -3.72 10.04 -6.38
C TRP A 249 -2.74 8.91 -6.07
N TRP A 250 -1.44 9.18 -6.05
CA TRP A 250 -0.41 8.16 -5.80
C TRP A 250 -0.61 7.38 -4.51
N PRO A 251 -0.95 8.01 -3.37
CA PRO A 251 -1.24 7.27 -2.14
C PRO A 251 -2.41 6.30 -2.29
N LEU A 252 -3.43 6.61 -3.10
CA LEU A 252 -4.58 5.74 -3.36
C LEU A 252 -4.17 4.51 -4.18
N PHE A 253 -3.41 4.72 -5.25
CA PHE A 253 -2.88 3.63 -6.07
C PHE A 253 -1.98 2.71 -5.26
N GLN A 254 -1.05 3.30 -4.50
CA GLN A 254 -0.12 2.57 -3.66
C GLN A 254 -0.86 1.77 -2.57
N TRP A 255 -1.83 2.38 -1.89
CA TRP A 255 -2.67 1.68 -0.92
C TRP A 255 -3.45 0.55 -1.58
N GLY A 256 -3.98 0.73 -2.79
CA GLY A 256 -4.64 -0.32 -3.55
C GLY A 256 -3.74 -1.52 -3.83
N VAL A 257 -2.47 -1.29 -4.23
CA VAL A 257 -1.46 -2.36 -4.39
C VAL A 257 -1.18 -3.04 -3.06
N ASP A 258 -0.96 -2.26 -2.00
CA ASP A 258 -0.60 -2.76 -0.68
C ASP A 258 -1.77 -3.55 -0.04
N ALA A 259 -3.02 -3.14 -0.30
CA ALA A 259 -4.23 -3.85 0.10
C ALA A 259 -4.42 -5.15 -0.69
N ALA A 260 -4.20 -5.12 -2.01
CA ALA A 260 -4.34 -6.30 -2.86
C ALA A 260 -3.40 -7.44 -2.45
N ARG A 261 -2.13 -7.13 -2.17
CA ARG A 261 -1.17 -8.14 -1.69
C ARG A 261 -1.52 -8.65 -0.28
N THR A 262 -2.04 -7.79 0.62
CA THR A 262 -2.47 -8.21 1.97
C THR A 262 -3.68 -9.12 1.87
N ASN A 263 -4.66 -8.81 1.02
CA ASN A 263 -5.78 -9.70 0.74
C ASN A 263 -5.33 -11.03 0.15
N THR A 264 -4.31 -11.03 -0.72
CA THR A 264 -3.74 -12.27 -1.27
C THR A 264 -3.13 -13.13 -0.16
N TRP A 265 -2.40 -12.54 0.78
CA TRP A 265 -1.89 -13.24 1.97
C TRP A 265 -3.01 -13.78 2.86
N LEU A 266 -4.03 -12.96 3.17
CA LEU A 266 -5.18 -13.39 3.99
C LEU A 266 -5.93 -14.56 3.36
N LEU A 267 -6.08 -14.57 2.03
CA LEU A 267 -6.64 -15.70 1.30
C LEU A 267 -5.74 -16.94 1.41
N SER A 268 -4.42 -16.78 1.29
CA SER A 268 -3.48 -17.89 1.46
C SER A 268 -3.54 -18.49 2.86
N GLN A 269 -3.83 -17.69 3.90
CA GLN A 269 -3.97 -18.16 5.29
C GLN A 269 -5.10 -19.18 5.47
N ARG A 270 -6.09 -19.21 4.57
CA ARG A 270 -7.15 -20.23 4.58
C ARG A 270 -6.65 -21.62 4.19
N HIS A 271 -5.55 -21.69 3.45
CA HIS A 271 -4.95 -22.94 2.98
C HIS A 271 -3.69 -23.31 3.77
N ALA A 272 -2.83 -22.33 4.05
CA ALA A 272 -1.59 -22.51 4.78
C ALA A 272 -1.31 -21.30 5.68
N LYS A 273 -1.32 -21.52 6.99
CA LYS A 273 -0.96 -20.49 7.97
C LYS A 273 0.52 -20.18 7.87
N GLY A 274 0.88 -18.89 7.86
CA GLY A 274 2.28 -18.48 7.79
C GLY A 274 2.48 -16.97 7.95
N PRO A 275 3.68 -16.53 8.34
CA PRO A 275 3.96 -15.10 8.49
C PRO A 275 3.80 -14.36 7.17
N GLN A 276 3.43 -13.08 7.25
CA GLN A 276 3.18 -12.25 6.07
C GLN A 276 4.45 -11.97 5.25
N LEU A 277 5.60 -11.74 5.88
CA LEU A 277 6.84 -11.35 5.19
C LEU A 277 7.37 -12.42 4.20
N PRO A 278 7.52 -13.71 4.56
CA PRO A 278 7.94 -14.75 3.61
C PRO A 278 7.03 -14.81 2.38
N PHE A 279 5.72 -14.78 2.59
CA PHE A 279 4.74 -14.78 1.51
C PHE A 279 4.92 -13.57 0.58
N LEU A 280 5.06 -12.36 1.14
CA LEU A 280 5.25 -11.14 0.34
C LEU A 280 6.56 -11.17 -0.45
N ARG A 281 7.64 -11.71 0.12
CA ARG A 281 8.93 -11.85 -0.58
C ARG A 281 8.82 -12.79 -1.78
N GLU A 282 8.16 -13.92 -1.61
CA GLU A 282 7.95 -14.89 -2.68
C GLU A 282 7.05 -14.33 -3.79
N LEU A 283 5.91 -13.73 -3.43
CA LEU A 283 5.00 -13.10 -4.38
C LEU A 283 5.72 -12.02 -5.20
N THR A 284 6.50 -11.16 -4.51
CA THR A 284 7.27 -10.09 -5.17
C THR A 284 8.36 -10.65 -6.08
N TYR A 285 9.07 -11.70 -5.64
CA TYR A 285 10.07 -12.38 -6.45
C TYR A 285 9.48 -12.93 -7.75
N VAL A 286 8.38 -13.69 -7.64
CA VAL A 286 7.70 -14.29 -8.80
C VAL A 286 7.19 -13.21 -9.75
N LEU A 287 6.58 -12.15 -9.21
CA LEU A 287 6.08 -11.04 -10.01
C LEU A 287 7.22 -10.35 -10.77
N ILE A 288 8.33 -10.04 -10.11
CA ILE A 288 9.47 -9.40 -10.80
C ILE A 288 10.07 -10.35 -11.82
N LYS A 289 10.40 -11.59 -11.44
CA LYS A 289 11.08 -12.54 -12.33
C LYS A 289 10.28 -12.88 -13.59
N LYS A 290 8.96 -13.04 -13.49
CA LYS A 290 8.10 -13.29 -14.65
C LYS A 290 8.05 -12.12 -15.64
N ASN A 291 8.31 -10.91 -15.16
CA ASN A 291 8.25 -9.68 -15.95
C ASN A 291 9.64 -9.09 -16.25
N THR A 292 10.70 -9.79 -15.86
CA THR A 292 12.07 -9.46 -16.29
C THR A 292 12.21 -9.84 -17.75
N VAL A 293 12.28 -8.84 -18.63
CA VAL A 293 12.62 -9.06 -20.03
C VAL A 293 14.10 -9.41 -20.11
N PRO A 294 14.49 -10.56 -20.70
CA PRO A 294 15.89 -10.90 -20.92
C PRO A 294 16.55 -9.79 -21.71
N ARG A 295 17.47 -9.06 -21.08
CA ARG A 295 18.31 -8.15 -21.85
C ARG A 295 19.32 -8.98 -22.62
N PRO A 296 19.59 -8.66 -23.90
CA PRO A 296 20.88 -9.00 -24.47
C PRO A 296 21.94 -8.53 -23.46
N PRO A 297 22.98 -9.32 -23.16
CA PRO A 297 24.02 -8.91 -22.23
C PRO A 297 24.42 -7.50 -22.61
N ALA A 298 24.21 -6.57 -21.67
CA ALA A 298 24.48 -5.16 -21.92
C ALA A 298 25.88 -5.10 -22.51
N SER A 299 26.01 -4.59 -23.74
CA SER A 299 27.33 -4.40 -24.31
C SER A 299 28.08 -3.60 -23.26
N PHE A 300 29.11 -4.19 -22.65
CA PHE A 300 29.81 -3.68 -21.48
C PHE A 300 30.22 -2.23 -21.76
N SER A 301 29.37 -1.30 -21.36
CA SER A 301 29.58 0.14 -21.40
C SER A 301 29.53 0.68 -19.96
N GLY A 302 29.66 -0.22 -18.99
CA GLY A 302 30.11 0.12 -17.65
C GLY A 302 31.42 0.87 -17.80
N ARG A 303 31.50 2.04 -17.17
CA ARG A 303 32.73 2.81 -17.05
C ARG A 303 33.81 1.85 -16.58
N HIS A 304 34.73 1.47 -17.46
CA HIS A 304 35.93 0.75 -17.09
C HIS A 304 36.76 1.71 -16.22
N GLN A 305 36.53 1.66 -14.92
CA GLN A 305 37.22 2.46 -13.94
C GLN A 305 37.50 1.55 -12.77
N ALA A 306 38.77 1.17 -12.67
CA ALA A 306 39.30 0.43 -11.55
C ALA A 306 39.14 1.24 -10.25
N PRO A 307 38.78 0.62 -9.12
CA PRO A 307 38.99 1.19 -7.79
C PRO A 307 40.43 1.71 -7.63
N GLU A 308 40.63 2.80 -6.87
CA GLU A 308 41.94 3.47 -6.77
C GLU A 308 43.02 2.59 -6.11
N ASP A 309 42.63 1.79 -5.12
CA ASP A 309 43.47 0.78 -4.49
C ASP A 309 43.95 -0.28 -5.48
N LEU A 310 43.06 -0.79 -6.35
CA LEU A 310 43.43 -1.73 -7.41
C LEU A 310 44.25 -1.06 -8.53
N ARG A 311 43.98 0.21 -8.81
CA ARG A 311 44.62 0.98 -9.89
C ARG A 311 46.09 1.27 -9.60
N TYR A 312 46.42 1.58 -8.36
CA TYR A 312 47.74 2.08 -7.96
C TYR A 312 48.58 1.05 -7.18
N ASP A 313 48.13 -0.20 -7.07
CA ASP A 313 48.87 -1.24 -6.33
C ASP A 313 50.21 -1.64 -6.96
N GLY A 314 50.50 -1.20 -8.19
CA GLY A 314 51.78 -1.45 -8.88
C GLY A 314 52.02 -2.91 -9.26
N LEU A 315 51.03 -3.80 -9.09
CA LEU A 315 51.20 -5.24 -9.25
C LEU A 315 50.36 -5.78 -10.40
N HIS A 316 50.95 -6.61 -11.26
CA HIS A 316 50.26 -7.44 -12.26
C HIS A 316 49.33 -6.70 -13.25
N HIS A 317 49.64 -5.46 -13.62
CA HIS A 317 48.90 -4.70 -14.65
C HIS A 317 49.47 -4.91 -16.05
N TRP A 318 49.21 -6.08 -16.62
CA TRP A 318 49.74 -6.47 -17.94
C TRP A 318 48.81 -6.10 -19.10
N PRO A 319 49.36 -5.84 -20.30
CA PRO A 319 48.56 -5.64 -21.49
C PRO A 319 47.92 -6.95 -21.99
N ALA A 320 46.61 -6.89 -22.23
CA ALA A 320 45.82 -7.98 -22.81
C ALA A 320 45.03 -7.50 -24.03
N GLU A 321 44.87 -8.37 -25.03
CA GLU A 321 44.09 -8.10 -26.24
C GLU A 321 42.59 -8.30 -26.02
N LEU A 322 41.80 -7.35 -26.53
CA LEU A 322 40.34 -7.39 -26.55
C LEU A 322 39.88 -8.18 -27.77
N LYS A 323 39.31 -9.37 -27.54
CA LYS A 323 38.89 -10.31 -28.60
C LYS A 323 37.64 -9.91 -29.39
N THR A 324 36.86 -8.94 -28.92
CA THR A 324 35.50 -8.69 -29.44
C THR A 324 35.40 -7.41 -30.26
N ARG A 325 35.80 -6.26 -29.70
CA ARG A 325 35.65 -4.95 -30.33
C ARG A 325 36.74 -4.00 -29.88
N PHE A 326 37.01 -2.98 -30.70
CA PHE A 326 37.86 -1.87 -30.29
C PHE A 326 37.12 -0.95 -29.32
N HIS A 327 37.84 -0.46 -28.31
CA HIS A 327 37.35 0.48 -27.31
C HIS A 327 38.12 1.81 -27.39
N ARG A 328 37.71 2.83 -26.62
CA ARG A 328 38.49 4.07 -26.47
C ARG A 328 39.42 3.98 -25.27
N CYS A 329 40.70 4.29 -25.47
CA CYS A 329 41.69 4.33 -24.41
C CYS A 329 41.28 5.33 -23.34
N LYS A 330 41.33 4.94 -22.06
CA LYS A 330 40.93 5.79 -20.93
C LYS A 330 41.80 7.03 -20.76
N VAL A 331 43.06 7.01 -21.22
CA VAL A 331 44.02 8.12 -21.10
C VAL A 331 43.94 9.07 -22.29
N CYS A 332 44.03 8.56 -23.52
CA CYS A 332 44.11 9.40 -24.73
C CYS A 332 42.84 9.45 -25.58
N ASN A 333 41.79 8.69 -25.22
CA ASN A 333 40.50 8.60 -25.91
C ASN A 333 40.54 8.09 -27.37
N SER A 334 41.72 7.70 -27.86
CA SER A 334 41.93 7.05 -29.17
C SER A 334 41.54 5.58 -29.15
N ARG A 335 41.24 5.03 -30.33
CA ARG A 335 40.85 3.63 -30.54
C ARG A 335 41.97 2.68 -30.06
N THR A 336 41.64 1.69 -29.25
CA THR A 336 42.53 0.64 -28.73
C THR A 336 41.86 -0.73 -28.82
N ASN A 337 42.63 -1.77 -29.15
CA ASN A 337 42.28 -3.18 -28.98
C ASN A 337 42.95 -3.79 -27.74
N MET A 338 43.61 -2.97 -26.91
CA MET A 338 44.31 -3.41 -25.72
C MET A 338 43.59 -2.93 -24.46
N SER A 339 43.64 -3.74 -23.41
CA SER A 339 43.19 -3.44 -22.05
C SER A 339 44.20 -3.91 -21.03
N CYS A 340 44.13 -3.39 -19.80
CA CYS A 340 44.83 -4.00 -18.69
C CYS A 340 44.12 -5.30 -18.28
N GLU A 341 44.86 -6.40 -18.15
CA GLU A 341 44.33 -7.71 -17.76
C GLU A 341 43.66 -7.68 -16.39
N LYS A 342 44.31 -7.03 -15.42
CA LYS A 342 43.88 -7.01 -14.01
C LYS A 342 42.66 -6.14 -13.76
N CYS A 343 42.62 -4.93 -14.35
CA CYS A 343 41.54 -3.99 -14.09
C CYS A 343 40.50 -3.88 -15.23
N ALA A 344 40.71 -4.64 -16.32
CA ALA A 344 39.88 -4.67 -17.52
C ALA A 344 39.64 -3.28 -18.16
N VAL A 345 40.53 -2.30 -17.92
CA VAL A 345 40.41 -0.95 -18.47
C VAL A 345 41.04 -0.87 -19.87
N PRO A 346 40.32 -0.38 -20.90
CA PRO A 346 40.88 -0.18 -22.23
C PRO A 346 41.99 0.87 -22.21
N LEU A 347 43.23 0.45 -22.52
CA LEU A 347 44.43 1.26 -22.44
C LEU A 347 45.38 0.83 -23.56
N HIS A 348 46.03 1.78 -24.23
CA HIS A 348 47.21 1.43 -25.02
C HIS A 348 48.34 0.98 -24.09
N PRO A 349 49.27 0.12 -24.53
CA PRO A 349 50.44 -0.25 -23.74
C PRO A 349 51.22 0.97 -23.21
N LYS A 350 51.41 2.00 -24.04
CA LYS A 350 52.04 3.27 -23.66
C LYS A 350 51.25 4.08 -22.61
N CYS A 351 49.94 3.90 -22.54
CA CYS A 351 49.05 4.60 -21.62
C CYS A 351 48.89 3.88 -20.28
N MET A 352 49.32 2.62 -20.15
CA MET A 352 49.15 1.83 -18.93
C MET A 352 49.97 2.39 -17.77
N LYS A 353 51.22 2.78 -18.01
CA LYS A 353 52.06 3.40 -16.97
C LYS A 353 51.43 4.68 -16.44
N VAL A 354 50.97 5.56 -17.34
CA VAL A 354 50.30 6.82 -16.99
C VAL A 354 49.01 6.58 -16.21
N TYR A 355 48.26 5.55 -16.56
CA TYR A 355 47.01 5.25 -15.88
C TYR A 355 47.23 4.65 -14.48
N HIS A 356 48.20 3.74 -14.27
CA HIS A 356 48.40 3.05 -12.99
C HIS A 356 49.39 3.75 -12.05
N THR A 357 49.83 4.96 -12.39
CA THR A 357 50.65 5.82 -11.52
C THR A 357 49.75 6.94 -10.96
N PRO A 358 49.83 7.27 -9.66
CA PRO A 358 49.06 8.36 -9.04
C PRO A 358 49.22 9.71 -9.74
#